data_AF-A0A1G2HNL1-F1
#
_entry.id   AF-A0A1G2HNL1-F1
#
_cell.length_a   1.000
_cell.length_b   1.000
_cell.length_c   1.000
_cell.angle_alpha   90.00
_cell.angle_beta   90.00
_cell.angle_gamma   90.00
#
_symmetry.space_group_name_H-M   'P 1'
#
loop_
_entity.id
_entity.type
_entity.pdbx_description
1 polymer ?
#
loop_
_entity_poly.entity_id
_entity_poly.type
_entity_poly.pdbx_seq_one_letter_code
_entity_poly.pdbx_strand_id
1 'polypeptide(L)'
;MKKYIFWKIKPGKKQTWINWCNEIIQHQNEVIETMKEENLIHERCVIFEDYVFYEHETVEGKEKKPMNPNREINQKHQRILNECLEHIEGNIGVIGYDLKITNE
;
A
#
# COMPACT_ATOMS: atom_id res chain seq x y z
N MET A 1 14.42 2.13 -0.06
CA MET A 1 14.18 2.20 -1.52
C MET A 1 12.69 2.43 -1.74
N LYS A 2 12.30 3.42 -2.56
CA LYS A 2 10.88 3.65 -2.89
C LYS A 2 10.42 2.63 -3.92
N LYS A 3 9.30 1.96 -3.66
CA LYS A 3 8.69 1.03 -4.61
C LYS A 3 7.26 1.47 -4.89
N TYR A 4 6.94 1.62 -6.16
CA TYR A 4 5.59 1.84 -6.64
C TYR A 4 4.94 0.52 -6.98
N ILE A 5 3.70 0.33 -6.55
CA ILE A 5 2.89 -0.85 -6.83
C ILE A 5 1.56 -0.37 -7.38
N PHE A 6 1.18 -0.92 -8.53
CA PHE A 6 -0.07 -0.59 -9.19
C PHE A 6 -1.00 -1.81 -9.17
N TRP A 7 -2.24 -1.53 -8.82
CA TRP A 7 -3.30 -2.52 -8.79
C TRP A 7 -4.47 -2.01 -9.60
N LYS A 8 -5.24 -2.94 -10.15
CA LYS A 8 -6.57 -2.66 -10.66
C LYS A 8 -7.60 -3.17 -9.65
N ILE A 9 -8.65 -2.39 -9.45
CA ILE A 9 -9.80 -2.79 -8.66
C ILE A 9 -10.61 -3.77 -9.50
N LYS A 10 -10.93 -4.93 -8.94
CA LYS A 10 -11.77 -5.94 -9.59
C LYS A 10 -13.19 -5.40 -9.81
N PRO A 11 -13.89 -5.85 -10.88
CA PRO A 11 -15.25 -5.41 -11.17
C PRO A 11 -16.18 -5.54 -9.96
N GLY A 12 -16.91 -4.48 -9.64
CA GLY A 12 -17.87 -4.43 -8.53
C GLY A 12 -17.24 -4.33 -7.12
N LYS A 13 -15.92 -4.27 -6.98
CA LYS A 13 -15.23 -4.21 -5.66
C LYS A 13 -14.81 -2.81 -5.21
N LYS A 14 -15.04 -1.78 -6.03
CA LYS A 14 -14.64 -0.39 -5.75
C LYS A 14 -15.14 0.13 -4.41
N GLN A 15 -16.44 -0.02 -4.13
CA GLN A 15 -17.00 0.48 -2.87
C GLN A 15 -16.47 -0.29 -1.66
N THR A 16 -16.27 -1.62 -1.78
CA THR A 16 -15.67 -2.44 -0.73
C THR A 16 -14.25 -1.96 -0.40
N TRP A 17 -13.44 -1.69 -1.43
CA TRP A 17 -12.09 -1.18 -1.25
C TRP A 17 -12.08 0.21 -0.60
N ILE A 18 -12.90 1.15 -1.09
CA ILE A 18 -13.03 2.50 -0.52
C ILE A 18 -13.45 2.44 0.95
N ASN A 19 -14.45 1.62 1.27
CA ASN A 19 -14.91 1.45 2.64
C ASN A 19 -13.78 0.95 3.54
N TRP A 20 -12.96 0.01 3.05
CA TRP A 20 -11.80 -0.47 3.78
C TRP A 20 -10.72 0.59 3.97
N CYS A 21 -10.40 1.38 2.95
CA CYS A 21 -9.47 2.51 3.08
C CYS A 21 -9.94 3.53 4.12
N ASN A 22 -11.25 3.80 4.17
CA ASN A 22 -11.85 4.68 5.17
C ASN A 22 -11.87 4.05 6.58
N GLU A 23 -11.91 2.73 6.67
CA GLU A 23 -11.88 2.01 7.95
C GLU A 23 -10.44 1.94 8.49
N ILE A 24 -9.47 1.50 7.69
CA ILE A 24 -8.09 1.27 8.13
C ILE A 24 -7.42 2.54 8.68
N ILE A 25 -7.78 3.71 8.14
CA ILE A 25 -7.27 5.00 8.65
C ILE A 25 -7.80 5.32 10.06
N GLN A 26 -8.96 4.78 10.46
CA GLN A 26 -9.45 4.92 11.84
C GLN A 26 -8.64 4.06 12.83
N HIS A 27 -7.92 3.05 12.34
CA HIS A 27 -7.00 2.21 13.13
C HIS A 27 -5.55 2.72 13.08
N GLN A 28 -5.35 4.03 12.92
CA GLN A 28 -4.05 4.66 12.67
C GLN A 28 -2.93 4.16 13.60
N ASN A 29 -3.19 4.01 14.91
CA ASN A 29 -2.17 3.55 15.86
C ASN A 29 -1.71 2.11 15.54
N GLU A 30 -2.64 1.19 15.27
CA GLU A 30 -2.30 -0.20 14.95
C GLU A 30 -1.55 -0.30 13.62
N VAL A 31 -1.97 0.50 12.63
CA VAL A 31 -1.30 0.59 11.32
C VAL A 31 0.13 1.15 11.48
N ILE A 32 0.31 2.19 12.29
CA ILE A 32 1.65 2.74 12.55
C ILE A 32 2.55 1.67 13.20
N GLU A 33 2.03 0.87 14.13
CA GLU A 33 2.83 -0.21 14.73
C GLU A 33 3.19 -1.31 13.72
N THR A 34 2.29 -1.66 12.80
CA THR A 34 2.61 -2.63 11.74
C THR A 34 3.66 -2.05 10.78
N MET A 35 3.52 -0.78 10.39
CA MET A 35 4.50 -0.08 9.55
C MET A 35 5.90 -0.05 10.18
N LYS A 36 5.99 0.22 11.50
CA LYS A 36 7.27 0.17 12.23
C LYS A 36 7.90 -1.22 12.20
N GLU A 37 7.12 -2.28 12.41
CA GLU A 37 7.59 -3.67 12.30
C GLU A 37 8.12 -3.99 10.90
N GLU A 38 7.52 -3.37 9.87
CA GLU A 38 7.83 -3.56 8.46
C GLU A 38 9.00 -2.70 7.94
N ASN A 39 9.63 -1.89 8.80
CA ASN A 39 10.62 -0.86 8.47
C ASN A 39 10.09 0.25 7.53
N LEU A 40 8.78 0.54 7.56
CA LEU A 40 8.18 1.63 6.78
C LEU A 40 8.17 2.93 7.59
N ILE A 41 8.51 4.04 6.93
CA ILE A 41 8.34 5.39 7.48
C ILE A 41 7.13 6.10 6.88
N HIS A 42 6.69 5.65 5.71
CA HIS A 42 5.54 6.22 5.02
C HIS A 42 4.92 5.18 4.07
N GLU A 43 3.59 5.14 4.07
CA GLU A 43 2.77 4.39 3.14
C GLU A 43 1.73 5.34 2.55
N ARG A 44 1.54 5.27 1.25
CA ARG A 44 0.54 6.05 0.53
C ARG A 44 -0.29 5.13 -0.35
N CYS A 45 -1.61 5.25 -0.23
CA CYS A 45 -2.59 4.60 -1.09
C CYS A 45 -3.43 5.66 -1.79
N VAL A 46 -3.39 5.69 -3.13
CA VAL A 46 -4.18 6.62 -3.96
C VAL A 46 -5.11 5.81 -4.85
N ILE A 47 -6.39 6.14 -4.83
CA ILE A 47 -7.40 5.54 -5.71
C ILE A 47 -7.69 6.53 -6.84
N PHE A 48 -7.52 6.09 -8.08
CA PHE A 48 -7.86 6.87 -9.28
C PHE A 48 -8.68 5.99 -10.22
N GLU A 49 -9.95 6.35 -10.41
CA GLU A 49 -10.92 5.50 -11.09
C GLU A 49 -10.96 4.08 -10.52
N ASP A 50 -10.60 3.08 -11.32
CA ASP A 50 -10.54 1.67 -10.93
C ASP A 50 -9.10 1.20 -10.73
N TYR A 51 -8.17 2.13 -10.47
CA TYR A 51 -6.77 1.86 -10.22
C TYR A 51 -6.36 2.30 -8.83
N VAL A 52 -5.44 1.55 -8.23
CA VAL A 52 -4.85 1.87 -6.93
C VAL A 52 -3.34 1.95 -7.08
N PHE A 53 -2.80 3.05 -6.60
CA PHE A 53 -1.37 3.31 -6.51
C PHE A 53 -0.90 3.22 -5.07
N TYR A 54 0.09 2.36 -4.83
CA TYR A 54 0.76 2.20 -3.55
C TYR A 54 2.21 2.67 -3.65
N GLU A 55 2.62 3.48 -2.67
CA GLU A 55 4.01 3.84 -2.43
C GLU A 55 4.40 3.42 -1.01
N HIS A 56 5.51 2.70 -0.91
CA HIS A 56 6.15 2.40 0.37
C HIS A 56 7.52 3.05 0.42
N GLU A 57 7.77 3.80 1.50
CA GLU A 57 9.07 4.35 1.83
C GLU A 57 9.61 3.64 3.08
N THR A 58 10.82 3.09 2.96
CA THR A 58 11.50 2.40 4.06
C THR A 58 12.45 3.33 4.80
N VAL A 59 12.77 2.97 6.04
CA VAL A 59 13.87 3.58 6.79
C VAL A 59 15.17 3.48 5.98
N GLU A 60 15.99 4.53 6.00
CA GLU A 60 17.28 4.57 5.31
C GLU A 60 18.16 3.38 5.72
N GLY A 61 18.78 2.73 4.73
CA GLY A 61 19.61 1.54 4.93
C GLY A 61 18.85 0.27 5.32
N LYS A 62 17.50 0.28 5.34
CA LYS A 62 16.68 -0.90 5.65
C LYS A 62 15.77 -1.31 4.50
N GLU A 63 15.66 -2.62 4.30
CA GLU A 63 14.69 -3.25 3.41
C GLU A 63 13.32 -3.38 4.08
N LYS A 64 12.26 -3.43 3.27
CA LYS A 64 10.89 -3.70 3.74
C LYS A 64 10.83 -5.14 4.28
N LYS A 65 10.33 -5.30 5.50
CA LYS A 65 10.02 -6.64 6.04
C LYS A 65 8.61 -7.08 5.61
N PRO A 66 8.35 -8.40 5.55
CA PRO A 66 6.99 -8.92 5.37
C PRO A 66 6.06 -8.43 6.48
N MET A 67 4.78 -8.25 6.18
CA MET A 67 3.79 -7.92 7.21
C MET A 67 3.72 -9.03 8.25
N ASN A 68 3.49 -8.65 9.51
CA ASN A 68 3.29 -9.62 10.58
C ASN A 68 1.90 -10.31 10.42
N PRO A 69 1.82 -11.62 10.15
CA PRO A 69 0.56 -12.30 9.87
C PRO A 69 -0.27 -12.53 11.13
N ASN A 70 0.28 -12.31 12.33
CA ASN A 70 -0.44 -12.51 13.60
C ASN A 70 -1.26 -11.28 14.01
N ARG A 71 -1.09 -10.14 13.33
CA ARG A 71 -1.88 -8.94 13.58
C ARG A 71 -3.21 -9.04 12.84
N GLU A 72 -4.32 -8.89 13.55
CA GLU A 72 -5.67 -8.99 12.98
C GLU A 72 -5.89 -7.98 11.84
N ILE A 73 -5.40 -6.75 12.02
CA ILE A 73 -5.47 -5.70 11.00
C ILE A 73 -4.74 -6.09 9.71
N ASN A 74 -3.59 -6.75 9.81
CA ASN A 74 -2.82 -7.23 8.66
C ASN A 74 -3.55 -8.37 7.96
N GLN A 75 -4.12 -9.33 8.71
CA GLN A 75 -4.92 -10.41 8.14
C GLN A 75 -6.16 -9.86 7.40
N LYS A 76 -6.84 -8.87 7.99
CA LYS A 76 -7.99 -8.21 7.35
C LYS A 76 -7.55 -7.44 6.11
N HIS A 77 -6.48 -6.67 6.20
CA HIS A 77 -5.91 -5.93 5.06
C HIS A 77 -5.59 -6.86 3.89
N GLN A 78 -4.86 -7.94 4.14
CA GLN A 78 -4.48 -8.90 3.09
C GLN A 78 -5.69 -9.61 2.46
N ARG A 79 -6.71 -9.96 3.25
CA ARG A 79 -7.95 -10.55 2.74
C ARG A 79 -8.67 -9.58 1.80
N ILE A 80 -8.86 -8.33 2.23
CA ILE A 80 -9.58 -7.32 1.44
C ILE A 80 -8.77 -6.93 0.20
N LEU A 81 -7.45 -6.81 0.31
CA LEU A 81 -6.54 -6.60 -0.82
C LEU A 81 -6.72 -7.70 -1.86
N ASN A 82 -6.65 -8.97 -1.45
CA ASN A 82 -6.82 -10.11 -2.37
C ASN A 82 -8.24 -10.19 -2.95
N GLU A 83 -9.26 -9.82 -2.17
CA GLU A 83 -10.64 -9.80 -2.62
C GLU A 83 -10.89 -8.70 -3.66
N CYS A 84 -10.34 -7.51 -3.44
CA CYS A 84 -10.70 -6.31 -4.18
C CYS A 84 -9.73 -5.97 -5.31
N LEU A 85 -8.46 -6.33 -5.18
CA LEU A 85 -7.39 -5.86 -6.07
C LEU A 85 -6.78 -7.01 -6.86
N GLU A 86 -6.42 -6.73 -8.10
CA GLU A 86 -5.60 -7.57 -8.96
C GLU A 86 -4.29 -6.85 -9.26
N HIS A 87 -3.17 -7.57 -9.14
CA HIS A 87 -1.86 -7.00 -9.42
C HIS A 87 -1.75 -6.75 -10.92
N ILE A 88 -1.31 -5.56 -11.30
CA ILE A 88 -0.99 -5.27 -12.70
C ILE A 88 0.44 -5.76 -12.91
N GLU A 89 0.58 -6.98 -13.43
CA GLU A 89 1.88 -7.47 -13.93
C GLU A 89 2.25 -6.80 -15.25
N GLY A 90 3.54 -6.83 -15.59
CA GLY A 90 4.18 -5.99 -16.60
C GLY A 90 3.52 -5.92 -17.99
N ASN A 91 3.85 -4.80 -18.67
CA ASN A 91 3.44 -4.29 -20.00
C ASN A 91 2.33 -3.24 -20.02
N ILE A 92 1.62 -2.98 -18.92
CA ILE A 92 0.95 -1.68 -18.77
C ILE A 92 2.07 -0.70 -18.41
N GLY A 93 2.44 0.17 -19.34
CA GLY A 93 3.54 1.12 -19.20
C GLY A 93 3.26 2.12 -18.10
N VAL A 94 3.47 1.72 -16.85
CA VAL A 94 3.36 2.63 -15.73
C VAL A 94 4.64 3.44 -15.67
N ILE A 95 4.54 4.68 -16.14
CA ILE A 95 5.62 5.65 -16.13
C ILE A 95 5.35 6.61 -14.98
N GLY A 96 6.26 6.63 -14.01
CA GLY A 96 6.29 7.61 -12.93
C GLY A 96 7.70 8.13 -12.76
N TYR A 97 7.83 9.39 -12.35
CA TYR A 97 9.10 9.98 -11.95
C TYR A 97 8.95 10.62 -10.58
N ASP A 98 10.02 10.52 -9.77
CA ASP A 98 10.14 11.22 -8.49
C ASP A 98 11.47 11.97 -8.52
N LEU A 99 11.41 13.30 -8.37
CA LEU A 99 12.57 14.17 -8.36
C LEU A 99 12.78 14.67 -6.95
N LYS A 100 13.86 14.20 -6.31
CA LYS A 100 14.23 14.60 -4.94
C LYS A 100 15.48 15.46 -4.97
N ILE A 101 15.44 16.60 -4.30
CA ILE A 101 16.63 17.40 -3.98
C ILE A 101 17.18 16.84 -2.66
N THR A 102 18.45 16.43 -2.65
CA THR A 102 19.18 16.11 -1.43
C THR A 102 20.11 17.27 -1.12
N ASN A 103 19.85 17.98 -0.03
CA ASN A 103 20.84 18.90 0.52
C ASN A 103 21.91 18.07 1.23
N GLU A 104 23.18 18.29 0.88
CA GLU A 104 24.33 17.80 1.65
C GLU A 104 24.39 18.42 3.06
#